data_AF-U4UNI8-F1
#
_entry.id   AF-U4UNI8-F1
#
_cell.length_a   1.000
_cell.length_b   1.000
_cell.length_c   1.000
_cell.angle_alpha   90.00
_cell.angle_beta   90.00
_cell.angle_gamma   90.00
#
_symmetry.space_group_name_H-M   'P 1'
#
loop_
_entity.id
_entity.type
_entity.pdbx_description
1 polymer ?
#
loop_
_entity_poly.entity_id
_entity_poly.type
_entity_poly.pdbx_seq_one_letter_code
_entity_poly.pdbx_strand_id
1 'polypeptide(L)'
;MVLKELDHFKDNSSRNSSMKSQALTAQKLINSALLEPNSKVVGQSVNDVCQQMDLGKDPDDKILACCLQAKTKYTTVVLLSNDINLRNKALTNDLKTYSPRELVAKLKCNKFVKIKVKLQGLLSQIVFQCCKEVYGDACSKMEMLANCPWSFEGCLRRFRRYWDSVFKELLLKHCLKTVEELIRITDRGDVADSNSSEFDRFKSKIKELLFFLQDIEKYNAAAKKMRVEMDNIGEDDCIL
;
A
#
# COMPACT_ATOMS: atom_id res chain seq x y z
N MET A 1 22.15 3.58 -21.12
CA MET A 1 23.21 4.12 -20.23
C MET A 1 23.39 3.25 -18.99
N VAL A 2 22.38 3.15 -18.10
CA VAL A 2 22.46 2.38 -16.85
C VAL A 2 22.84 0.90 -17.07
N LEU A 3 22.27 0.23 -18.08
CA LEU A 3 22.66 -1.16 -18.41
C LEU A 3 24.15 -1.29 -18.80
N LYS A 4 24.68 -0.30 -19.52
CA LYS A 4 26.10 -0.26 -19.92
C LYS A 4 27.02 -0.07 -18.70
N GLU A 5 26.59 0.71 -17.71
CA GLU A 5 27.32 0.85 -16.44
C GLU A 5 27.31 -0.45 -15.63
N LEU A 6 26.17 -1.17 -15.60
CA LEU A 6 26.10 -2.49 -14.97
C LEU A 6 27.05 -3.51 -15.63
N ASP A 7 27.18 -3.50 -16.95
CA ASP A 7 28.16 -4.32 -17.67
C ASP A 7 29.60 -3.97 -17.27
N HIS A 8 29.91 -2.68 -17.16
CA HIS A 8 31.24 -2.25 -16.74
C HIS A 8 31.58 -2.74 -15.32
N PHE A 9 30.62 -2.74 -14.39
CA PHE A 9 30.82 -3.27 -13.03
C PHE A 9 31.04 -4.79 -12.99
N LYS A 10 30.58 -5.53 -13.99
CA LYS A 10 30.84 -6.98 -14.12
C LYS A 10 32.26 -7.25 -14.62
N ASP A 11 32.74 -6.46 -15.57
CA ASP A 11 33.98 -6.74 -16.30
C ASP A 11 35.23 -6.19 -15.57
N ASN A 12 35.08 -5.09 -14.82
CA ASN A 12 36.23 -4.34 -14.25
C ASN A 12 36.51 -4.62 -12.75
N SER A 13 35.94 -5.69 -12.18
CA SER A 13 35.86 -5.92 -10.74
C SER A 13 36.93 -6.87 -10.18
N SER A 14 38.21 -6.68 -10.50
CA SER A 14 39.28 -7.48 -9.87
C SER A 14 39.45 -7.18 -8.37
N ARG A 15 38.85 -6.09 -7.85
CA ARG A 15 39.04 -5.59 -6.48
C ARG A 15 37.80 -5.60 -5.57
N ASN A 16 36.58 -5.84 -6.09
CA ASN A 16 35.37 -5.85 -5.26
C ASN A 16 34.35 -6.90 -5.74
N SER A 17 34.46 -8.11 -5.21
CA SER A 17 33.61 -9.27 -5.55
C SER A 17 32.13 -9.04 -5.23
N SER A 18 31.83 -8.21 -4.23
CA SER A 18 30.45 -7.89 -3.83
C SER A 18 29.72 -7.09 -4.90
N MET A 19 30.34 -6.01 -5.41
CA MET A 19 29.75 -5.17 -6.47
C MET A 19 29.55 -5.96 -7.77
N LYS A 20 30.49 -6.85 -8.12
CA LYS A 20 30.34 -7.77 -9.25
C LYS A 20 29.10 -8.65 -9.11
N SER A 21 28.95 -9.27 -7.95
CA SER A 21 27.83 -10.16 -7.65
C SER A 21 26.49 -9.41 -7.71
N GLN A 22 26.44 -8.20 -7.16
CA GLN A 22 25.27 -7.33 -7.23
C GLN A 22 24.91 -6.92 -8.66
N ALA A 23 25.90 -6.50 -9.47
CA ALA A 23 25.68 -6.16 -10.88
C ALA A 23 25.17 -7.36 -11.68
N LEU A 24 25.77 -8.54 -11.50
CA LEU A 24 25.31 -9.78 -12.13
C LEU A 24 23.88 -10.15 -11.72
N THR A 25 23.56 -9.97 -10.44
CA THR A 25 22.21 -10.26 -9.91
C THR A 25 21.19 -9.30 -10.53
N ALA A 26 21.50 -8.01 -10.57
CA ALA A 26 20.65 -7.01 -11.20
C ALA A 26 20.41 -7.31 -12.69
N GLN A 27 21.45 -7.68 -13.44
CA GLN A 27 21.33 -8.06 -14.84
C GLN A 27 20.43 -9.28 -15.06
N LYS A 28 20.59 -10.32 -14.23
CA LYS A 28 19.72 -11.51 -14.28
C LYS A 28 18.27 -11.15 -14.01
N LEU A 29 18.01 -10.35 -12.97
CA LEU A 29 16.66 -9.89 -12.63
C LEU A 29 16.02 -9.08 -13.76
N ILE A 30 16.77 -8.16 -14.37
CA ILE A 30 16.28 -7.35 -15.50
C ILE A 30 15.95 -8.26 -16.69
N ASN A 31 16.83 -9.20 -17.02
CA ASN A 31 16.60 -10.14 -18.13
C ASN A 31 15.34 -10.98 -17.89
N SER A 32 15.24 -11.61 -16.72
CA SER A 32 14.06 -12.39 -16.35
C SER A 32 12.78 -11.55 -16.42
N ALA A 33 12.82 -10.30 -15.93
CA ALA A 33 11.67 -9.42 -16.00
C ALA A 33 11.30 -9.04 -17.44
N LEU A 34 12.26 -8.80 -18.34
CA LEU A 34 11.98 -8.44 -19.73
C LEU A 34 11.49 -9.61 -20.58
N LEU A 35 11.78 -10.85 -20.18
CA LEU A 35 11.29 -12.06 -20.86
C LEU A 35 9.83 -12.38 -20.53
N GLU A 36 9.28 -11.85 -19.44
CA GLU A 36 7.89 -12.14 -19.05
C GLU A 36 6.88 -11.41 -19.97
N PRO A 37 5.91 -12.10 -20.58
CA PRO A 37 4.97 -11.52 -21.54
C PRO A 37 4.13 -10.34 -21.01
N ASN A 38 3.87 -10.29 -19.70
CA ASN A 38 3.07 -9.25 -19.03
C ASN A 38 3.90 -8.42 -18.05
N SER A 39 5.20 -8.29 -18.31
CA SER A 39 6.08 -7.53 -17.43
C SER A 39 5.73 -6.05 -17.40
N LYS A 40 5.75 -5.47 -16.19
CA LYS A 40 5.67 -4.02 -15.98
C LYS A 40 7.03 -3.33 -16.14
N VAL A 41 8.10 -4.09 -16.41
CA VAL A 41 9.45 -3.57 -16.60
C VAL A 41 9.68 -3.31 -18.08
N VAL A 42 10.03 -2.07 -18.42
CA VAL A 42 10.37 -1.66 -19.79
C VAL A 42 11.72 -0.98 -19.83
N GLY A 43 12.46 -1.22 -20.91
CA GLY A 43 13.66 -0.45 -21.24
C GLY A 43 13.31 0.76 -22.10
N GLN A 44 14.19 1.75 -22.13
CA GLN A 44 14.16 2.79 -23.16
C GLN A 44 14.67 2.17 -24.48
N SER A 45 13.85 2.20 -25.52
CA SER A 45 14.23 1.63 -26.83
C SER A 45 15.23 2.53 -27.57
N VAL A 46 15.91 1.97 -28.58
CA VAL A 46 16.82 2.76 -29.42
C VAL A 46 16.07 3.90 -30.13
N ASN A 47 14.84 3.64 -30.58
CA ASN A 47 14.01 4.65 -31.22
C ASN A 47 13.66 5.79 -30.24
N ASP A 48 13.41 5.46 -28.98
CA ASP A 48 13.18 6.46 -27.94
C ASP A 48 14.43 7.31 -27.71
N VAL A 49 15.61 6.69 -27.68
CA VAL A 49 16.88 7.42 -27.52
C VAL A 49 17.10 8.38 -28.69
N CYS A 50 16.79 7.99 -29.93
CA CYS A 50 16.90 8.86 -31.10
C CYS A 50 15.95 10.07 -31.06
N GLN A 51 14.81 9.94 -30.37
CA GLN A 51 13.80 10.99 -30.22
C GLN A 51 13.98 11.82 -28.94
N GLN A 52 14.98 11.50 -28.13
CA GLN A 52 15.21 12.16 -26.86
C GLN A 52 15.79 13.56 -27.09
N MET A 53 15.36 14.54 -26.30
CA MET A 53 16.02 15.83 -26.26
C MET A 53 17.47 15.69 -25.77
N ASP A 54 18.40 16.34 -26.45
CA ASP A 54 19.80 16.41 -26.01
C ASP A 54 19.92 17.44 -24.89
N LEU A 55 19.97 16.95 -23.65
CA LEU A 55 20.07 17.79 -22.44
C LEU A 55 21.50 17.92 -21.92
N GLY A 56 22.47 17.21 -22.52
CA GLY A 56 23.84 17.19 -22.02
C GLY A 56 24.54 15.84 -22.19
N LYS A 57 25.87 15.85 -22.01
CA LYS A 57 26.71 14.65 -22.17
C LYS A 57 26.82 13.82 -20.90
N ASP A 58 26.51 14.42 -19.75
CA ASP A 58 26.68 13.77 -18.46
C ASP A 58 25.67 12.63 -18.27
N PRO A 59 26.05 11.56 -17.54
CA PRO A 59 25.14 10.45 -17.27
C PRO A 59 23.82 10.89 -16.61
N ASP A 60 23.89 11.84 -15.67
CA ASP A 60 22.72 12.41 -15.00
C ASP A 60 21.73 13.03 -15.98
N ASP A 61 22.23 13.83 -16.93
CA ASP A 61 21.39 14.56 -17.89
C ASP A 61 20.67 13.57 -18.82
N LYS A 62 21.32 12.45 -19.16
CA LYS A 62 20.71 11.37 -19.93
C LYS A 62 19.60 10.66 -19.16
N ILE A 63 19.73 10.51 -17.83
CA ILE A 63 18.66 9.97 -16.98
C ILE A 63 17.48 10.95 -16.95
N LEU A 64 17.76 12.24 -16.75
CA LEU A 64 16.72 13.28 -16.72
C LEU A 64 15.97 13.40 -18.05
N ALA A 65 16.70 13.33 -19.16
CA ALA A 65 16.12 13.36 -20.49
C ALA A 65 15.19 12.15 -20.74
N CYS A 66 15.58 10.97 -20.25
CA CYS A 66 14.71 9.79 -20.24
C CYS A 66 13.45 10.02 -19.39
N CYS A 67 13.58 10.60 -18.19
CA CYS A 67 12.42 10.93 -17.34
C CYS A 67 11.47 11.96 -17.98
N LEU A 68 12.01 12.98 -18.64
CA LEU A 68 11.21 14.00 -19.34
C LEU A 68 10.52 13.42 -20.58
N GLN A 69 11.18 12.51 -21.31
CA GLN A 69 10.53 11.76 -22.38
C GLN A 69 9.42 10.86 -21.83
N ALA A 70 9.61 10.20 -20.69
CA ALA A 70 8.56 9.40 -20.07
C ALA A 70 7.36 10.26 -19.67
N LYS A 71 7.57 11.52 -19.26
CA LYS A 71 6.48 12.46 -18.92
C LYS A 71 5.55 12.77 -20.09
N THR A 72 6.02 12.66 -21.34
CA THR A 72 5.16 12.86 -22.51
C THR A 72 4.31 11.63 -22.82
N LYS A 73 4.71 10.46 -22.33
CA LYS A 73 4.04 9.17 -22.57
C LYS A 73 3.13 8.73 -21.43
N TYR A 74 3.45 9.10 -20.19
CA TYR A 74 2.77 8.62 -18.99
C TYR A 74 2.30 9.78 -18.11
N THR A 75 1.12 9.62 -17.52
CA THR A 75 0.50 10.63 -16.63
C THR A 75 1.32 10.89 -15.37
N THR A 76 1.92 9.85 -14.79
CA THR A 76 2.75 9.96 -13.58
C THR A 76 4.13 9.40 -13.88
N VAL A 77 5.16 10.22 -13.63
CA VAL A 77 6.56 9.81 -13.69
C VAL A 77 7.26 10.19 -12.39
N VAL A 78 8.01 9.23 -11.86
CA VAL A 78 8.76 9.35 -10.61
C VAL A 78 10.18 8.86 -10.87
N LEU A 79 11.17 9.68 -10.52
CA LEU A 79 12.58 9.26 -10.49
C LEU A 79 12.91 8.62 -9.14
N LEU A 80 13.50 7.42 -9.19
CA LEU A 80 14.01 6.73 -8.00
C LEU A 80 15.53 6.82 -7.95
N SER A 81 16.04 7.53 -6.94
CA SER A 81 17.48 7.64 -6.70
C SER A 81 17.75 7.94 -5.23
N ASN A 82 18.91 7.47 -4.74
CA ASN A 82 19.45 7.89 -3.44
C ASN A 82 20.43 9.06 -3.58
N ASP A 83 20.83 9.42 -4.80
CA ASP A 83 21.78 10.50 -5.05
C ASP A 83 21.09 11.86 -4.89
N ILE A 84 21.61 12.69 -3.97
CA ILE A 84 21.04 14.00 -3.65
C ILE A 84 21.14 14.96 -4.84
N ASN A 85 22.23 14.93 -5.59
CA ASN A 85 22.45 15.86 -6.71
C ASN A 85 21.55 15.53 -7.88
N LEU A 86 21.43 14.25 -8.24
CA LEU A 86 20.51 13.83 -9.30
C LEU A 86 19.05 14.12 -8.92
N ARG A 87 18.67 13.91 -7.64
CA ARG A 87 17.34 14.28 -7.15
C ARG A 87 17.11 15.79 -7.23
N ASN A 88 18.08 16.61 -6.85
CA ASN A 88 17.98 18.07 -6.94
C ASN A 88 17.78 18.52 -8.39
N LYS A 89 18.57 17.99 -9.33
CA LYS A 89 18.42 18.28 -10.77
C LYS A 89 17.05 17.83 -11.31
N ALA A 90 16.50 16.73 -10.81
CA ALA A 90 15.17 16.28 -11.19
C ALA A 90 14.06 17.18 -10.62
N LEU A 91 14.18 17.62 -9.36
CA LEU A 91 13.23 18.54 -8.73
C LEU A 91 13.18 19.89 -9.45
N THR A 92 14.31 20.41 -9.93
CA THR A 92 14.32 21.65 -10.75
C THR A 92 13.66 21.51 -12.12
N ASN A 93 13.37 20.27 -12.55
CA ASN A 93 12.66 19.95 -13.80
C ASN A 93 11.22 19.42 -13.53
N ASP A 94 10.65 19.75 -12.37
CA ASP A 94 9.31 19.35 -11.92
C ASP A 94 9.08 17.83 -11.92
N LEU A 95 10.13 17.02 -11.77
CA LEU A 95 10.01 15.58 -11.64
C LEU A 95 9.82 15.21 -10.17
N LYS A 96 8.81 14.37 -9.89
CA LYS A 96 8.68 13.76 -8.56
C LYS A 96 9.87 12.83 -8.33
N THR A 97 10.52 12.92 -7.17
CA THR A 97 11.65 12.04 -6.82
C THR A 97 11.49 11.42 -5.46
N TYR A 98 11.92 10.17 -5.31
CA TYR A 98 11.95 9.47 -4.02
C TYR A 98 13.22 8.62 -3.91
N SER A 99 13.69 8.41 -2.68
CA SER A 99 14.51 7.24 -2.42
C SER A 99 13.67 5.96 -2.55
N PRO A 100 14.24 4.80 -2.91
CA PRO A 100 13.51 3.54 -2.89
C PRO A 100 12.83 3.26 -1.55
N ARG A 101 13.45 3.68 -0.43
CA ARG A 101 12.88 3.52 0.92
C ARG A 101 11.66 4.42 1.14
N GLU A 102 11.77 5.71 0.80
CA GLU A 102 10.66 6.67 0.88
C GLU A 102 9.46 6.22 0.03
N LEU A 103 9.73 5.75 -1.20
CA LEU A 103 8.67 5.28 -2.09
C LEU A 103 7.94 4.10 -1.47
N VAL A 104 8.67 3.10 -1.01
CA VAL A 104 8.10 1.91 -0.37
C VAL A 104 7.25 2.32 0.83
N ALA A 105 7.74 3.20 1.71
CA ALA A 105 6.98 3.68 2.87
C ALA A 105 5.66 4.36 2.46
N LYS A 106 5.70 5.29 1.49
CA LYS A 106 4.49 5.96 0.97
C LYS A 106 3.47 4.99 0.39
N LEU A 107 3.93 4.00 -0.39
CA LEU A 107 3.07 2.98 -0.98
C LEU A 107 2.39 2.11 0.10
N LYS A 108 3.08 1.79 1.20
CA LYS A 108 2.49 1.03 2.32
C LYS A 108 1.47 1.82 3.12
N CYS A 109 1.78 3.06 3.49
CA CYS A 109 0.85 3.91 4.23
C CYS A 109 -0.47 4.05 3.47
N ASN A 110 -0.42 4.17 2.14
CA ASN A 110 -1.61 4.22 1.29
C ASN A 110 -2.46 2.93 1.38
N LYS A 111 -1.84 1.74 1.39
CA LYS A 111 -2.57 0.45 1.52
C LYS A 111 -3.30 0.34 2.86
N PHE A 112 -2.66 0.73 3.95
CA PHE A 112 -3.26 0.69 5.29
C PHE A 112 -4.46 1.63 5.41
N VAL A 113 -4.31 2.87 4.96
CA VAL A 113 -5.40 3.86 4.94
C VAL A 113 -6.55 3.38 4.07
N LYS A 114 -6.29 2.84 2.87
CA LYS A 114 -7.32 2.29 1.97
C LYS A 114 -8.12 1.16 2.62
N ILE A 115 -7.46 0.22 3.30
CA ILE A 115 -8.13 -0.87 4.00
C ILE A 115 -9.05 -0.31 5.09
N LYS A 116 -8.56 0.63 5.90
CA LYS A 116 -9.37 1.28 6.96
C LYS A 116 -10.61 1.96 6.39
N VAL A 117 -10.46 2.76 5.34
CA VAL A 117 -11.57 3.49 4.71
C VAL A 117 -12.63 2.53 4.15
N LYS A 118 -12.22 1.44 3.49
CA LYS A 118 -13.17 0.43 2.99
C LYS A 118 -13.94 -0.25 4.13
N LEU A 119 -13.25 -0.65 5.20
CA LEU A 119 -13.88 -1.32 6.35
C LEU A 119 -14.78 -0.40 7.16
N GLN A 120 -14.45 0.89 7.20
CA GLN A 120 -15.17 1.91 7.93
C GLN A 120 -16.67 1.87 7.64
N GLY A 121 -17.05 1.83 6.36
CA GLY A 121 -18.44 1.83 5.93
C GLY A 121 -19.20 0.61 6.42
N LEU A 122 -18.63 -0.58 6.18
CA LEU A 122 -19.24 -1.85 6.58
C LEU A 122 -19.40 -1.94 8.11
N LEU A 123 -18.33 -1.64 8.86
CA LEU A 123 -18.36 -1.73 10.32
C LEU A 123 -19.29 -0.70 10.96
N SER A 124 -19.33 0.52 10.42
CA SER A 124 -20.28 1.55 10.87
C SER A 124 -21.71 1.06 10.70
N GLN A 125 -22.03 0.49 9.53
CA GLN A 125 -23.36 -0.03 9.23
C GLN A 125 -23.74 -1.19 10.15
N ILE A 126 -22.86 -2.18 10.32
CA ILE A 126 -23.11 -3.34 11.21
C ILE A 126 -23.36 -2.85 12.64
N VAL A 127 -22.44 -2.06 13.19
CA VAL A 127 -22.53 -1.64 14.59
C VAL A 127 -23.78 -0.81 14.83
N PHE A 128 -24.07 0.17 13.96
CA PHE A 128 -25.24 1.01 14.10
C PHE A 128 -26.53 0.19 13.99
N GLN A 129 -26.62 -0.72 13.03
CA GLN A 129 -27.83 -1.49 12.80
C GLN A 129 -28.11 -2.52 13.90
N CYS A 130 -27.09 -3.24 14.37
CA CYS A 130 -27.25 -4.14 15.51
C CYS A 130 -27.67 -3.37 16.78
N CYS A 131 -27.10 -2.18 17.01
CA CYS A 131 -27.55 -1.33 18.12
C CYS A 131 -29.00 -0.87 17.94
N LYS A 132 -29.39 -0.49 16.72
CA LYS A 132 -30.77 -0.08 16.41
C LYS A 132 -31.77 -1.21 16.61
N GLU A 133 -31.39 -2.46 16.36
CA GLU A 133 -32.24 -3.63 16.59
C GLU A 133 -32.47 -3.89 18.09
N VAL A 134 -31.49 -3.59 18.95
CA VAL A 134 -31.62 -3.77 20.41
C VAL A 134 -32.26 -2.57 21.09
N TYR A 135 -31.87 -1.35 20.73
CA TYR A 135 -32.25 -0.12 21.43
C TYR A 135 -33.36 0.68 20.73
N GLY A 136 -33.72 0.32 19.50
CA GLY A 136 -34.72 1.04 18.71
C GLY A 136 -34.38 2.51 18.53
N ASP A 137 -35.37 3.38 18.73
CA ASP A 137 -35.24 4.83 18.55
C ASP A 137 -34.36 5.50 19.61
N ALA A 138 -34.07 4.81 20.72
CA ALA A 138 -33.17 5.33 21.74
C ALA A 138 -31.74 5.55 21.22
N CYS A 139 -31.34 4.85 20.14
CA CYS A 139 -30.06 5.10 19.46
C CYS A 139 -29.85 6.57 19.08
N SER A 140 -30.92 7.29 18.71
CA SER A 140 -30.84 8.70 18.31
C SER A 140 -30.44 9.64 19.44
N LYS A 141 -30.61 9.19 20.70
CA LYS A 141 -30.26 9.95 21.91
C LYS A 141 -28.93 9.51 22.50
N MET A 142 -28.33 8.44 21.99
CA MET A 142 -27.05 7.91 22.47
C MET A 142 -25.91 8.63 21.74
N GLU A 143 -25.20 9.50 22.44
CA GLU A 143 -24.06 10.26 21.89
C GLU A 143 -23.00 9.35 21.22
N MET A 144 -22.75 8.18 21.83
CA MET A 144 -21.82 7.18 21.30
C MET A 144 -22.27 6.56 19.96
N LEU A 145 -23.54 6.70 19.57
CA LEU A 145 -24.09 6.27 18.29
C LEU A 145 -24.39 7.45 17.33
N ALA A 146 -24.18 8.69 17.76
CA ALA A 146 -24.30 9.86 16.90
C ALA A 146 -23.17 9.91 15.85
N ASN A 147 -23.38 10.71 14.80
CA ASN A 147 -22.37 10.99 13.77
C ASN A 147 -21.84 9.75 13.02
N CYS A 148 -22.72 8.77 12.75
CA CYS A 148 -22.43 7.66 11.84
C CYS A 148 -22.39 8.18 10.39
N PRO A 149 -21.43 7.74 9.52
CA PRO A 149 -20.40 6.72 9.75
C PRO A 149 -19.19 7.21 10.55
N TRP A 150 -18.67 6.37 11.44
CA TRP A 150 -17.49 6.68 12.27
C TRP A 150 -16.20 6.28 11.59
N SER A 151 -15.03 6.72 12.08
CA SER A 151 -13.74 6.17 11.61
C SER A 151 -13.62 4.68 11.92
N PHE A 152 -12.70 3.98 11.26
CA PHE A 152 -12.43 2.56 11.53
C PHE A 152 -12.16 2.28 13.02
N GLU A 153 -11.31 3.07 13.67
CA GLU A 153 -11.02 2.97 15.10
C GLU A 153 -12.25 3.31 15.94
N GLY A 154 -13.04 4.29 15.49
CA GLY A 154 -14.32 4.64 16.08
C GLY A 154 -15.31 3.47 16.07
N CYS A 155 -15.37 2.69 14.99
CA CYS A 155 -16.18 1.48 14.90
C CYS A 155 -15.71 0.42 15.89
N LEU A 156 -14.40 0.13 15.93
CA LEU A 156 -13.84 -0.89 16.84
C LEU A 156 -14.13 -0.54 18.31
N ARG A 157 -13.95 0.73 18.70
CA ARG A 157 -14.25 1.18 20.07
C ARG A 157 -15.71 0.99 20.45
N ARG A 158 -16.64 1.23 19.51
CA ARG A 158 -18.08 1.00 19.71
C ARG A 158 -18.42 -0.48 19.77
N PHE A 159 -17.80 -1.29 18.91
CA PHE A 159 -17.94 -2.74 18.93
C PHE A 159 -17.58 -3.31 20.30
N ARG A 160 -16.45 -2.88 20.86
CA ARG A 160 -16.03 -3.25 22.22
C ARG A 160 -17.00 -2.73 23.29
N ARG A 161 -17.44 -1.46 23.18
CA ARG A 161 -18.31 -0.81 24.17
C ARG A 161 -19.68 -1.49 24.31
N TYR A 162 -20.27 -1.90 23.21
CA TYR A 162 -21.60 -2.52 23.17
C TYR A 162 -21.54 -4.05 23.09
N TRP A 163 -20.40 -4.64 23.45
CA TRP A 163 -20.24 -6.09 23.37
C TRP A 163 -21.30 -6.84 24.18
N ASP A 164 -21.36 -6.60 25.49
CA ASP A 164 -22.24 -7.36 26.38
C ASP A 164 -23.73 -7.15 26.10
N SER A 165 -24.09 -5.97 25.59
CA SER A 165 -25.48 -5.57 25.40
C SER A 165 -26.02 -5.82 23.99
N VAL A 166 -25.16 -5.96 22.99
CA VAL A 166 -25.57 -6.10 21.58
C VAL A 166 -24.91 -7.31 20.92
N PHE A 167 -23.59 -7.46 21.03
CA PHE A 167 -22.85 -8.41 20.19
C PHE A 167 -22.63 -9.78 20.81
N LYS A 168 -22.70 -9.90 22.14
CA LYS A 168 -22.38 -11.14 22.88
C LYS A 168 -23.24 -12.33 22.47
N GLU A 169 -24.51 -12.09 22.13
CA GLU A 169 -25.44 -13.14 21.68
C GLU A 169 -25.36 -13.39 20.16
N LEU A 170 -24.76 -12.46 19.41
CA LEU A 170 -24.64 -12.55 17.94
C LEU A 170 -23.32 -13.18 17.50
N LEU A 171 -22.27 -13.07 18.33
CA LEU A 171 -20.89 -13.37 17.94
C LEU A 171 -20.13 -14.11 19.04
N LEU A 172 -19.22 -14.99 18.62
CA LEU A 172 -18.33 -15.70 19.53
C LEU A 172 -17.40 -14.72 20.28
N LYS A 173 -17.14 -15.00 21.56
CA LYS A 173 -16.21 -14.22 22.42
C LYS A 173 -14.81 -14.02 21.81
N HIS A 174 -14.38 -14.90 20.91
CA HIS A 174 -13.14 -14.73 20.15
C HIS A 174 -13.15 -13.46 19.29
N CYS A 175 -14.29 -13.07 18.73
CA CYS A 175 -14.44 -11.83 17.98
C CYS A 175 -14.12 -10.59 18.83
N LEU A 176 -14.56 -10.55 20.10
CA LEU A 176 -14.19 -9.47 21.02
C LEU A 176 -12.67 -9.36 21.18
N LYS A 177 -12.00 -10.50 21.37
CA LYS A 177 -10.52 -10.53 21.48
C LYS A 177 -9.87 -10.01 20.20
N THR A 178 -10.40 -10.37 19.04
CA THR A 178 -9.93 -9.85 17.74
C THR A 178 -10.10 -8.34 17.63
N VAL A 179 -11.25 -7.80 18.07
CA VAL A 179 -11.52 -6.36 18.09
C VAL A 179 -10.56 -5.63 19.03
N GLU A 180 -10.37 -6.12 20.26
CA GLU A 180 -9.44 -5.54 21.22
C GLU A 180 -8.00 -5.52 20.71
N GLU A 181 -7.60 -6.58 20.03
CA GLU A 181 -6.28 -6.68 19.41
C GLU A 181 -6.11 -5.70 18.25
N LEU A 182 -7.14 -5.54 17.41
CA LEU A 182 -7.14 -4.53 16.36
C LEU A 182 -7.05 -3.11 16.92
N ILE A 183 -7.74 -2.81 18.03
CA ILE A 183 -7.64 -1.52 18.72
C ILE A 183 -6.20 -1.26 19.14
N ARG A 184 -5.54 -2.25 19.78
CA ARG A 184 -4.13 -2.13 20.20
C ARG A 184 -3.19 -1.89 19.02
N ILE A 185 -3.38 -2.59 17.91
CA ILE A 185 -2.59 -2.41 16.69
C ILE A 185 -2.78 -1.00 16.14
N THR A 186 -4.01 -0.50 16.10
CA THR A 186 -4.29 0.84 15.55
C THR A 186 -3.85 1.98 16.44
N ASP A 187 -3.96 1.86 17.77
CA ASP A 187 -3.60 2.93 18.71
C ASP A 187 -2.07 3.12 18.81
N ARG A 188 -1.27 2.09 18.45
CA ARG A 188 0.20 2.19 18.42
C ARG A 188 0.75 3.11 17.33
N GLY A 189 -0.04 3.47 16.31
CA GLY A 189 0.38 4.40 15.24
C GLY A 189 1.45 3.89 14.26
N ASP A 190 2.23 2.87 14.62
CA ASP A 190 3.43 2.38 13.92
C ASP A 190 3.15 1.43 12.72
N VAL A 191 1.88 1.20 12.41
CA VAL A 191 1.49 0.31 11.30
C VAL A 191 1.80 0.93 9.93
N ALA A 192 1.97 2.26 9.86
CA ALA A 192 2.22 3.01 8.62
C ALA A 192 3.68 2.96 8.15
N ASP A 193 4.66 2.79 9.05
CA ASP A 193 6.10 2.86 8.72
C ASP A 193 6.75 1.49 8.41
N SER A 194 6.01 0.41 8.63
CA SER A 194 6.63 -0.89 8.78
C SER A 194 6.70 -1.70 7.47
N ASN A 195 7.90 -2.13 7.11
CA ASN A 195 8.18 -3.35 6.33
C ASN A 195 7.93 -4.63 7.15
N SER A 196 7.19 -4.53 8.26
CA SER A 196 7.21 -5.51 9.34
C SER A 196 5.91 -6.28 9.41
N SER A 197 6.05 -7.50 9.93
CA SER A 197 5.02 -8.41 10.44
C SER A 197 3.76 -7.77 11.02
N GLU A 198 3.80 -6.51 11.49
CA GLU A 198 2.65 -5.79 12.03
C GLU A 198 1.56 -5.51 10.99
N PHE A 199 1.90 -5.22 9.73
CA PHE A 199 0.89 -5.04 8.69
C PHE A 199 0.21 -6.38 8.32
N ASP A 200 0.98 -7.46 8.27
CA ASP A 200 0.45 -8.80 8.02
C ASP A 200 -0.40 -9.29 9.20
N ARG A 201 0.04 -9.00 10.43
CA ARG A 201 -0.74 -9.22 11.65
C ARG A 201 -2.05 -8.42 11.63
N PHE A 202 -2.00 -7.15 11.25
CA PHE A 202 -3.20 -6.33 11.06
C PHE A 202 -4.15 -6.96 10.04
N LYS A 203 -3.68 -7.27 8.83
CA LYS A 203 -4.46 -7.93 7.78
C LYS A 203 -5.08 -9.25 8.26
N SER A 204 -4.29 -10.08 8.95
CA SER A 204 -4.74 -11.35 9.51
C SER A 204 -5.89 -11.14 10.50
N LYS A 205 -5.76 -10.16 11.41
CA LYS A 205 -6.82 -9.84 12.37
C LYS A 205 -8.07 -9.24 11.73
N ILE A 206 -7.95 -8.46 10.66
CA ILE A 206 -9.14 -8.04 9.91
C ILE A 206 -9.83 -9.23 9.25
N LYS A 207 -9.08 -10.15 8.64
CA LYS A 207 -9.68 -11.35 8.02
C LYS A 207 -10.43 -12.21 9.04
N GLU A 208 -9.89 -12.30 10.26
CA GLU A 208 -10.53 -12.97 11.39
C GLU A 208 -11.81 -12.23 11.82
N LEU A 209 -11.77 -10.90 11.93
CA LEU A 209 -12.96 -10.09 12.21
C LEU A 209 -14.05 -10.30 11.15
N LEU A 210 -13.69 -10.19 9.86
CA LEU A 210 -14.62 -10.41 8.74
C LEU A 210 -15.13 -11.84 8.65
N PHE A 211 -14.40 -12.82 9.20
CA PHE A 211 -14.87 -14.19 9.32
C PHE A 211 -15.99 -14.25 10.37
N PHE A 212 -15.78 -13.71 11.57
CA PHE A 212 -16.82 -13.69 12.61
C PHE A 212 -18.06 -12.89 12.18
N LEU A 213 -17.88 -11.77 11.47
CA LEU A 213 -19.02 -10.98 10.99
C LEU A 213 -19.91 -11.70 9.96
N GLN A 214 -19.45 -12.83 9.40
CA GLN A 214 -20.28 -13.67 8.55
C GLN A 214 -21.37 -14.42 9.32
N ASP A 215 -21.22 -14.57 10.64
CA ASP A 215 -22.22 -15.21 11.50
C ASP A 215 -23.48 -14.32 11.68
N ILE A 216 -23.38 -13.03 11.33
CA ILE A 216 -24.55 -12.15 11.25
C ILE A 216 -25.17 -12.30 9.86
N GLU A 217 -26.28 -13.04 9.77
CA GLU A 217 -26.93 -13.45 8.51
C GLU A 217 -27.08 -12.29 7.50
N LYS A 218 -27.58 -11.14 7.94
CA LYS A 218 -27.78 -9.93 7.13
C LYS A 218 -26.49 -9.39 6.48
N TYR A 219 -25.33 -9.65 7.08
CA TYR A 219 -24.05 -9.13 6.65
C TYR A 219 -23.11 -10.20 6.09
N ASN A 220 -23.53 -11.47 6.05
CA ASN A 220 -22.72 -12.57 5.56
C ASN A 220 -22.11 -12.31 4.17
N ALA A 221 -22.95 -11.98 3.19
CA ALA A 221 -22.52 -11.72 1.82
C ALA A 221 -21.55 -10.53 1.72
N ALA A 222 -21.83 -9.44 2.47
CA ALA A 222 -21.00 -8.25 2.47
C ALA A 222 -19.63 -8.50 3.13
N ALA A 223 -19.61 -9.21 4.26
CA ALA A 223 -18.38 -9.58 4.96
C ALA A 223 -17.53 -10.56 4.13
N LYS A 224 -18.16 -11.54 3.47
CA LYS A 224 -17.49 -12.48 2.58
C LYS A 224 -16.88 -11.78 1.36
N LYS A 225 -17.65 -10.89 0.71
CA LYS A 225 -17.15 -10.07 -0.41
C LYS A 225 -15.95 -9.23 0.02
N MET A 226 -16.05 -8.55 1.17
CA MET A 226 -14.97 -7.72 1.67
C MET A 226 -13.71 -8.52 2.00
N ARG A 227 -13.86 -9.74 2.54
CA ARG A 227 -12.74 -10.63 2.85
C ARG A 227 -11.96 -11.04 1.59
N VAL A 228 -12.65 -11.29 0.47
CA VAL A 228 -12.02 -11.58 -0.83
C VAL A 228 -11.33 -10.33 -1.40
N GLU A 229 -11.99 -9.18 -1.33
CA GLU A 229 -11.39 -7.92 -1.79
C GLU A 229 -10.10 -7.58 -1.02
N MET A 230 -10.00 -7.92 0.26
CA MET A 230 -8.79 -7.68 1.05
C MET A 230 -7.54 -8.41 0.55
N ASP A 231 -7.71 -9.51 -0.18
CA ASP A 231 -6.60 -10.22 -0.83
C ASP A 231 -6.10 -9.45 -2.06
N ASN A 232 -6.98 -8.67 -2.69
CA ASN A 232 -6.69 -7.91 -3.92
C ASN A 232 -6.32 -6.44 -3.65
N ILE A 233 -6.50 -5.93 -2.43
CA ILE A 233 -6.07 -4.56 -2.03
C ILE A 233 -4.53 -4.53 -1.99
N GLY A 234 -3.93 -4.39 -3.16
CA GLY A 234 -2.49 -4.46 -3.35
C GLY A 234 -2.00 -4.17 -4.77
N GLU A 235 -2.82 -4.41 -5.80
CA GLU A 235 -2.35 -4.46 -7.19
C GLU A 235 -2.74 -3.25 -8.06
N ASP A 236 -3.93 -2.66 -7.88
CA ASP A 236 -4.51 -1.82 -8.95
C ASP A 236 -4.35 -0.30 -8.82
N ASP A 237 -4.06 0.27 -7.65
CA ASP A 237 -4.06 1.73 -7.51
C ASP A 237 -2.88 2.26 -6.69
N CYS A 238 -1.66 2.01 -7.17
CA CYS A 238 -0.49 2.79 -6.75
C CYS A 238 -0.38 4.04 -7.63
N ILE A 239 -1.36 4.94 -7.56
CA ILE A 239 -1.20 6.28 -8.14
C ILE A 239 -0.29 7.07 -7.20
N LEU A 240 0.97 7.21 -7.62
CA LEU A 240 1.94 8.16 -7.09
C LEU A 240 1.74 9.56 -7.67
#